data_AF-A0ABD3PQQ8-F1
#
_entry.id   AF-A0ABD3PQQ8-F1
#
_cell.length_a   1.000
_cell.length_b   1.000
_cell.length_c   1.000
_cell.angle_alpha   90.00
_cell.angle_beta   90.00
_cell.angle_gamma   90.00
#
_symmetry.space_group_name_H-M   'P 1'
#
loop_
_entity.id
_entity.type
_entity.pdbx_description
1 polymer ?
#
loop_
_entity_poly.entity_id
_entity_poly.type
_entity_poly.pdbx_seq_one_letter_code
_entity_poly.pdbx_strand_id
1 'polypeptide(L)'
;MKEPTHGSNSQGRPLITEGLPHTTLGINPDASLNKSKRVRFAEHSKRRVYSADEDYEKTKSYSFASRKIFQKEATREGIRIKNLVASRSLPTGSAIEILLKRGLLRSEELLGIENLVSKNPKQSSLAKRSYTDLVLGMQKQMREMNENRVDAVMLAKVANANSMRMIEKAKVRANLASYPLFM
;
A
#
# COMPACT_ATOMS: atom_id res chain seq x y z
N MET A 1 6.57 -51.43 -4.98
CA MET A 1 5.11 -51.32 -4.74
C MET A 1 4.91 -51.14 -3.24
N LYS A 2 4.37 -50.07 -2.67
CA LYS A 2 3.64 -48.88 -3.11
C LYS A 2 4.05 -47.72 -2.19
N GLU A 3 4.16 -46.51 -2.73
CA GLU A 3 4.19 -45.26 -1.96
C GLU A 3 2.79 -44.92 -1.41
N PRO A 4 2.70 -44.11 -0.33
CA PRO A 4 1.56 -43.23 -0.13
C PRO A 4 1.97 -41.77 -0.29
N THR A 5 1.51 -41.20 -1.39
CA THR A 5 1.43 -39.77 -1.68
C THR A 5 0.38 -39.09 -0.80
N HIS A 6 0.75 -38.09 -0.01
CA HIS A 6 -0.20 -37.09 0.49
C HIS A 6 0.16 -35.71 -0.06
N GLY A 7 -0.51 -35.36 -1.16
CA GLY A 7 -0.55 -34.01 -1.69
C GLY A 7 -1.39 -33.11 -0.78
N SER A 8 -0.76 -32.11 -0.18
CA SER A 8 -1.45 -31.05 0.55
C SER A 8 -1.98 -30.01 -0.45
N ASN A 9 -3.26 -30.15 -0.80
CA ASN A 9 -4.03 -29.14 -1.53
C ASN A 9 -4.28 -27.92 -0.63
N SER A 10 -3.37 -26.95 -0.61
CA SER A 10 -3.64 -25.63 -0.02
C SER A 10 -4.45 -24.79 -1.00
N GLN A 11 -5.77 -24.98 -1.02
CA GLN A 11 -6.67 -24.00 -1.62
C GLN A 11 -6.65 -22.75 -0.75
N GLY A 12 -6.09 -21.66 -1.29
CA GLY A 12 -6.10 -20.35 -0.64
C GLY A 12 -7.54 -19.90 -0.40
N ARG A 13 -7.96 -19.88 0.87
CA ARG A 13 -9.21 -19.24 1.27
C ARG A 13 -9.06 -17.72 1.05
N PRO A 14 -10.03 -17.04 0.42
CA PRO A 14 -10.03 -15.58 0.38
C PRO A 14 -10.21 -15.04 1.80
N LEU A 15 -9.14 -14.47 2.35
CA LEU A 15 -9.19 -13.57 3.49
C LEU A 15 -9.98 -12.33 3.06
N ILE A 16 -11.30 -12.31 3.29
CA ILE A 16 -12.13 -11.20 3.76
C ILE A 16 -13.53 -11.81 4.00
N THR A 17 -13.74 -12.32 5.20
CA THR A 17 -15.07 -12.36 5.83
C THR A 17 -14.94 -11.56 7.11
N GLU A 18 -14.86 -10.23 6.98
CA GLU A 18 -15.12 -9.35 8.10
C GLU A 18 -16.62 -9.41 8.39
N GLY A 19 -16.97 -10.20 9.41
CA GLY A 19 -18.33 -10.31 9.92
C GLY A 19 -18.81 -8.97 10.44
N LEU A 20 -19.90 -8.47 9.86
CA LEU A 20 -20.77 -7.49 10.51
C LEU A 20 -21.28 -8.05 11.85
N PRO A 21 -21.53 -7.20 12.86
CA PRO A 21 -22.30 -7.63 14.03
C PRO A 21 -23.70 -8.04 13.58
N HIS A 22 -24.08 -9.29 13.90
CA HIS A 22 -25.42 -9.82 13.72
C HIS A 22 -26.40 -9.06 14.61
N THR A 23 -27.10 -8.07 14.05
CA THR A 23 -28.31 -7.52 14.66
C THR A 23 -29.47 -8.41 14.24
N THR A 24 -29.85 -9.35 15.10
CA THR A 24 -31.09 -10.14 14.95
C THR A 24 -32.29 -9.24 15.18
N LEU A 25 -33.01 -8.85 14.13
CA LEU A 25 -34.37 -8.35 14.24
C LEU A 25 -35.24 -8.89 13.11
N GLY A 26 -36.23 -9.69 13.51
CA GLY A 26 -37.60 -9.62 13.02
C GLY A 26 -37.85 -9.91 11.55
N ILE A 27 -38.41 -11.09 11.29
CA ILE A 27 -39.07 -11.46 10.04
C ILE A 27 -40.19 -10.43 9.76
N ASN A 28 -40.11 -9.75 8.62
CA ASN A 28 -41.24 -9.17 7.91
C ASN A 28 -41.00 -9.39 6.41
N PRO A 29 -41.78 -10.24 5.72
CA PRO A 29 -41.65 -10.47 4.30
C PRO A 29 -42.66 -9.59 3.59
N ASP A 30 -42.27 -8.37 3.23
CA ASP A 30 -42.86 -7.60 2.12
C ASP A 30 -42.16 -6.26 2.00
N ALA A 31 -41.21 -6.16 1.06
CA ALA A 31 -40.90 -4.96 0.28
C ALA A 31 -39.64 -5.23 -0.56
N SER A 32 -39.85 -5.57 -1.82
CA SER A 32 -38.85 -5.43 -2.86
C SER A 32 -38.52 -3.94 -3.03
N LEU A 33 -37.38 -3.50 -2.51
CA LEU A 33 -36.79 -2.22 -2.86
C LEU A 33 -35.30 -2.45 -3.11
N ASN A 34 -34.90 -2.24 -4.35
CA ASN A 34 -33.51 -2.19 -4.81
C ASN A 34 -32.74 -1.17 -3.96
N LYS A 35 -32.12 -1.63 -2.87
CA LYS A 35 -31.22 -0.81 -2.06
C LYS A 35 -29.92 -0.67 -2.84
N SER A 36 -29.83 0.39 -3.65
CA SER A 36 -28.56 0.83 -4.21
C SER A 36 -27.56 0.96 -3.06
N LYS A 37 -26.42 0.27 -3.16
CA LYS A 37 -25.36 0.33 -2.16
C LYS A 37 -24.83 1.77 -2.13
N ARG A 38 -25.35 2.60 -1.23
CA ARG A 38 -24.82 3.94 -0.95
C ARG A 38 -23.42 3.77 -0.36
N VAL A 39 -22.41 4.14 -1.13
CA VAL A 39 -21.03 4.28 -0.64
C VAL A 39 -21.02 5.46 0.33
N ARG A 40 -20.90 5.18 1.63
CA ARG A 40 -20.71 6.22 2.66
C ARG A 40 -19.21 6.35 2.89
N PHE A 41 -18.69 7.54 2.61
CA PHE A 41 -17.33 7.90 3.03
C PHE A 41 -17.35 8.18 4.53
N ALA A 42 -16.41 7.61 5.26
CA ALA A 42 -16.26 7.92 6.67
C ALA A 42 -15.85 9.40 6.82
N GLU A 43 -16.66 10.19 7.54
CA GLU A 43 -16.39 11.63 7.77
C GLU A 43 -15.10 11.86 8.57
N HIS A 44 -14.68 10.86 9.35
CA HIS A 44 -13.44 10.88 10.13
C HIS A 44 -12.67 9.57 9.98
N SER A 45 -11.36 9.67 9.74
CA SER A 45 -10.45 8.53 9.86
C SER A 45 -10.26 8.23 11.34
N LYS A 46 -10.90 7.17 11.84
CA LYS A 46 -10.64 6.69 13.20
C LYS A 46 -9.28 6.00 13.20
N ARG A 47 -8.35 6.52 13.98
CA ARG A 47 -7.05 5.88 14.21
C ARG A 47 -7.29 4.54 14.92
N ARG A 48 -7.24 3.43 14.19
CA ARG A 48 -7.28 2.09 14.78
C ARG A 48 -5.95 1.85 15.49
N VAL A 49 -5.99 1.82 16.81
CA VAL A 49 -4.85 1.38 17.63
C VAL A 49 -4.99 -0.13 17.75
N TYR A 50 -4.11 -0.87 17.08
CA TYR A 50 -4.04 -2.31 17.23
C TYR A 50 -3.45 -2.62 18.62
N SER A 51 -4.13 -3.47 19.38
CA SER A 51 -3.57 -4.06 20.60
C SER A 51 -2.33 -4.87 20.24
N ALA A 52 -1.33 -4.87 21.12
CA ALA A 52 -0.17 -5.74 20.96
C ALA A 52 -0.65 -7.20 20.98
N ASP A 53 -0.45 -7.90 19.88
CA ASP A 53 -0.79 -9.31 19.73
C ASP A 53 0.38 -10.15 20.25
N GLU A 54 0.16 -10.88 21.35
CA GLU A 54 1.18 -11.71 21.98
C GLU A 54 1.63 -12.87 21.08
N ASP A 55 0.75 -13.38 20.22
CA ASP A 55 1.08 -14.46 19.30
C ASP A 55 1.90 -13.93 18.13
N TYR A 56 1.63 -12.71 17.66
CA TYR A 56 2.50 -12.00 16.73
C TYR A 56 3.89 -11.74 17.32
N GLU A 57 3.98 -11.34 18.60
CA GLU A 57 5.25 -11.12 19.29
C GLU A 57 6.08 -12.42 19.39
N LYS A 58 5.43 -13.54 19.66
CA LYS A 58 6.07 -14.88 19.69
C LYS A 58 6.46 -15.39 18.30
N THR A 59 5.68 -15.05 17.27
CA THR A 59 5.90 -15.51 15.88
C THR A 59 6.69 -14.50 15.03
N LYS A 60 7.26 -13.45 15.65
CA LYS A 60 8.13 -12.50 14.95
C LYS A 60 9.17 -13.25 14.12
N SER A 61 9.16 -12.98 12.82
CA SER A 61 10.01 -13.67 11.84
C SER A 61 11.52 -13.49 12.08
N TYR A 62 11.91 -12.55 12.95
CA TYR A 62 13.30 -12.28 13.28
C TYR A 62 13.52 -12.17 14.79
N SER A 63 14.32 -13.07 15.34
CA SER A 63 14.79 -12.99 16.73
C SER A 63 15.64 -11.74 16.98
N PHE A 64 15.85 -11.37 18.25
CA PHE A 64 16.79 -10.30 18.59
C PHE A 64 18.21 -10.57 18.08
N ALA A 65 18.68 -11.82 18.19
CA ALA A 65 19.98 -12.23 17.67
C ALA A 65 20.07 -12.04 16.14
N SER A 66 19.04 -12.49 15.41
CA SER A 66 18.95 -12.33 13.95
C SER A 66 18.98 -10.85 13.54
N ARG A 67 18.29 -9.98 14.28
CA ARG A 67 18.32 -8.53 14.04
C ARG A 67 19.71 -7.91 14.27
N LYS A 68 20.44 -8.38 15.27
CA LYS A 68 21.80 -7.91 15.59
C LYS A 68 22.80 -8.35 14.52
N ILE A 69 22.69 -9.58 14.05
CA ILE A 69 23.50 -10.12 12.94
C ILE A 69 23.24 -9.29 11.69
N PHE A 70 21.97 -9.12 11.31
CA PHE A 70 21.58 -8.30 10.16
C PHE A 70 22.13 -6.86 10.26
N GLN A 71 22.05 -6.23 11.44
CA GLN A 71 22.57 -4.88 11.62
C GLN A 71 24.09 -4.80 11.40
N LYS A 72 24.84 -5.78 11.90
CA LYS A 72 26.30 -5.86 11.70
C LYS A 72 26.63 -6.04 10.22
N GLU A 73 25.92 -6.94 9.54
CA GLU A 73 26.11 -7.21 8.11
C GLU A 73 25.76 -6.00 7.25
N ALA A 74 24.58 -5.41 7.43
CA ALA A 74 24.14 -4.24 6.68
C ALA A 74 25.08 -3.03 6.90
N THR A 75 25.65 -2.87 8.10
CA THR A 75 26.64 -1.81 8.37
C THR A 75 27.96 -2.08 7.63
N ARG A 76 28.43 -3.33 7.63
CA ARG A 76 29.61 -3.74 6.87
C ARG A 76 29.42 -3.51 5.37
N GLU A 77 28.24 -3.85 4.84
CA GLU A 77 27.89 -3.60 3.44
C GLU A 77 27.84 -2.10 3.13
N GLY A 78 27.26 -1.29 4.01
CA GLY A 78 27.26 0.17 3.84
C GLY A 78 28.67 0.77 3.74
N ILE A 79 29.60 0.30 4.58
CA ILE A 79 31.02 0.71 4.53
C ILE A 79 31.67 0.26 3.22
N ARG A 80 31.44 -1.00 2.80
CA ARG A 80 31.96 -1.53 1.53
C ARG A 80 31.48 -0.69 0.35
N ILE A 81 30.19 -0.36 0.28
CA ILE A 81 29.60 0.44 -0.80
C ILE A 81 30.16 1.86 -0.79
N LYS A 82 30.29 2.48 0.39
CA LYS A 82 30.93 3.80 0.53
C LYS A 82 32.35 3.78 -0.06
N ASN A 83 33.15 2.77 0.31
CA ASN A 83 34.52 2.64 -0.20
C ASN A 83 34.53 2.36 -1.71
N LEU A 84 33.59 1.57 -2.21
CA LEU A 84 33.44 1.27 -3.64
C LEU A 84 33.13 2.54 -4.44
N VAL A 85 32.18 3.35 -3.97
CA VAL A 85 31.84 4.64 -4.57
C VAL A 85 33.02 5.60 -4.51
N ALA A 86 33.74 5.68 -3.37
CA ALA A 86 34.89 6.57 -3.21
C ALA A 86 36.10 6.14 -4.07
N SER A 87 36.31 4.84 -4.26
CA SER A 87 37.43 4.29 -5.03
C SER A 87 37.28 4.49 -6.55
N ARG A 88 36.06 4.78 -7.02
CA ARG A 88 35.80 4.99 -8.44
C ARG A 88 35.42 6.44 -8.68
N SER A 89 36.06 7.06 -9.67
CA SER A 89 35.63 8.35 -10.20
C SER A 89 34.34 8.16 -11.00
N LEU A 90 33.22 8.01 -10.29
CA LEU A 90 31.88 7.92 -10.86
C LEU A 90 31.15 9.26 -10.66
N PRO A 91 30.30 9.68 -11.61
CA PRO A 91 29.46 10.84 -11.41
C PRO A 91 28.55 10.62 -10.19
N THR A 92 28.59 11.53 -9.22
CA THR A 92 27.96 11.36 -7.89
C THR A 92 26.46 11.03 -7.97
N GLY A 93 25.74 11.59 -8.95
CA GLY A 93 24.31 11.38 -9.14
C GLY A 93 23.91 10.03 -9.74
N SER A 94 24.82 9.35 -10.44
CA SER A 94 24.54 8.07 -11.14
C SER A 94 25.42 6.91 -10.68
N ALA A 95 26.29 7.14 -9.68
CA ALA A 95 27.24 6.14 -9.21
C ALA A 95 26.56 4.83 -8.79
N ILE A 96 25.46 4.88 -8.02
CA ILE A 96 24.75 3.68 -7.57
C ILE A 96 24.12 2.93 -8.76
N GLU A 97 23.49 3.66 -9.69
CA GLU A 97 22.88 3.06 -10.89
C GLU A 97 23.93 2.36 -11.77
N ILE A 98 25.09 2.99 -11.96
CA ILE A 98 26.21 2.42 -12.72
C ILE A 98 26.77 1.17 -12.02
N LEU A 99 26.86 1.17 -10.69
CA LEU A 99 27.33 0.01 -9.91
C LEU A 99 26.35 -1.17 -9.98
N LEU A 100 25.03 -0.90 -9.98
CA LEU A 100 24.00 -1.92 -10.20
C LEU A 100 24.07 -2.51 -11.61
N LYS A 101 24.15 -1.65 -12.64
CA LYS A 101 24.25 -2.09 -14.05
C LYS A 101 25.48 -2.94 -14.32
N ARG A 102 26.56 -2.71 -13.57
CA ARG A 102 27.82 -3.47 -13.68
C ARG A 102 27.85 -4.72 -12.78
N GLY A 103 26.79 -5.00 -12.02
CA GLY A 103 26.72 -6.15 -11.11
C GLY A 103 27.70 -6.06 -9.93
N LEU A 104 28.26 -4.88 -9.65
CA LEU A 104 29.17 -4.65 -8.51
C LEU A 104 28.41 -4.38 -7.21
N LEU A 105 27.12 -4.10 -7.35
CA LEU A 105 26.16 -3.90 -6.29
C LEU A 105 24.91 -4.73 -6.60
N ARG A 106 24.30 -5.31 -5.58
CA ARG A 106 23.02 -6.02 -5.72
C ARG A 106 21.88 -5.22 -5.10
N SER A 107 20.66 -5.39 -5.61
CA SER A 107 19.45 -4.75 -5.10
C SER A 107 19.18 -5.06 -3.63
N GLU A 108 19.48 -6.29 -3.21
CA GLU A 108 19.21 -6.77 -1.85
C GLU A 108 20.10 -6.07 -0.83
N GLU A 109 21.30 -5.67 -1.24
CA GLU A 109 22.27 -4.96 -0.38
C GLU A 109 21.77 -3.54 -0.07
N LEU A 110 21.17 -2.87 -1.06
CA LEU A 110 20.55 -1.56 -0.88
C LEU A 110 19.31 -1.63 0.00
N LEU A 111 18.44 -2.62 -0.23
CA LEU A 111 17.26 -2.85 0.61
C LEU A 111 17.63 -3.13 2.07
N GLY A 112 18.70 -3.89 2.31
CA GLY A 112 19.21 -4.15 3.66
C GLY A 112 19.63 -2.87 4.39
N ILE A 113 20.29 -1.95 3.68
CA ILE A 113 20.75 -0.66 4.22
C ILE A 113 19.56 0.29 4.42
N GLU A 114 18.63 0.35 3.47
CA GLU A 114 17.40 1.14 3.60
C GLU A 114 16.61 0.72 4.84
N ASN A 115 16.45 -0.59 5.05
CA ASN A 115 15.78 -1.14 6.23
C ASN A 115 16.54 -0.85 7.54
N LEU A 116 17.86 -0.67 7.47
CA LEU A 116 18.67 -0.27 8.63
C LEU A 116 18.55 1.24 8.93
N VAL A 117 18.59 2.09 7.90
CA VAL A 117 18.52 3.57 8.02
C VAL A 117 17.10 4.05 8.34
N SER A 118 16.09 3.32 7.87
CA SER A 118 14.68 3.55 8.21
C SER A 118 14.37 3.36 9.71
N LYS A 119 15.35 2.89 10.51
CA LYS A 119 15.26 2.71 11.97
C LYS A 119 15.37 3.99 12.81
N ASN A 120 15.16 5.17 12.22
CA ASN A 120 14.52 6.26 12.96
C ASN A 120 13.00 6.22 12.70
N PRO A 121 12.26 5.20 13.20
CA PRO A 121 10.82 5.12 13.01
C PRO A 121 10.12 6.32 13.64
N LYS A 122 10.73 6.97 14.64
CA LYS A 122 10.24 8.22 15.24
C LYS A 122 10.27 9.38 14.24
N GLN A 123 11.37 9.60 13.51
CA GLN A 123 11.43 10.67 12.51
C GLN A 123 10.61 10.35 11.25
N SER A 124 10.64 9.10 10.77
CA SER A 124 9.81 8.69 9.63
C SER A 124 8.31 8.76 9.95
N SER A 125 7.89 8.33 11.15
CA SER A 125 6.51 8.47 11.58
C SER A 125 6.12 9.92 11.89
N LEU A 126 7.02 10.74 12.44
CA LEU A 126 6.78 12.17 12.64
C LEU A 126 6.63 12.90 11.30
N ALA A 127 7.52 12.65 10.32
CA ALA A 127 7.43 13.24 8.99
C ALA A 127 6.16 12.80 8.25
N LYS A 128 5.78 11.53 8.38
CA LYS A 128 4.50 11.02 7.85
C LYS A 128 3.31 11.65 8.54
N ARG A 129 3.33 11.81 9.87
CA ARG A 129 2.28 12.48 10.65
C ARG A 129 2.14 13.95 10.30
N SER A 130 3.25 14.69 10.26
CA SER A 130 3.24 16.10 9.88
C SER A 130 2.74 16.30 8.45
N TYR A 131 3.11 15.41 7.54
CA TYR A 131 2.60 15.42 6.17
C TYR A 131 1.09 15.13 6.12
N THR A 132 0.61 14.10 6.84
CA THR A 132 -0.83 13.81 6.91
C THR A 132 -1.61 14.96 7.54
N ASP A 133 -1.08 15.58 8.59
CA ASP A 133 -1.72 16.72 9.27
C ASP A 133 -1.80 17.94 8.34
N LEU A 134 -0.74 18.21 7.58
CA LEU A 134 -0.72 19.26 6.55
C LEU A 134 -1.76 19.00 5.46
N VAL A 135 -1.82 17.77 4.94
CA VAL A 135 -2.78 17.39 3.90
C VAL A 135 -4.22 17.51 4.42
N LEU A 136 -4.49 17.05 5.64
CA LEU A 136 -5.81 17.17 6.27
C LEU A 136 -6.18 18.63 6.52
N GLY A 137 -5.22 19.45 6.95
CA GLY A 137 -5.39 20.91 7.11
C GLY A 137 -5.74 21.60 5.80
N MET A 138 -4.99 21.31 4.73
CA MET A 138 -5.28 21.84 3.39
C MET A 138 -6.64 21.37 2.88
N GLN A 139 -7.00 20.10 3.08
CA GLN A 139 -8.31 19.59 2.69
C GLN A 139 -9.46 20.25 3.45
N LYS A 140 -9.25 20.58 4.74
CA LYS A 140 -10.22 21.32 5.55
C LYS A 140 -10.38 22.74 5.02
N GLN A 141 -9.28 23.44 4.75
CA GLN A 141 -9.29 24.80 4.19
C GLN A 141 -9.95 24.83 2.81
N MET A 142 -9.66 23.87 1.93
CA MET A 142 -10.33 23.76 0.63
C MET A 142 -11.83 23.50 0.78
N ARG A 143 -12.27 22.76 1.80
CA ARG A 143 -13.70 22.57 2.08
C ARG A 143 -14.37 23.86 2.53
N GLU A 144 -13.78 24.57 3.49
CA GLU A 144 -14.32 25.84 3.98
C GLU A 144 -14.43 26.89 2.84
N MET A 145 -13.46 26.92 1.93
CA MET A 145 -13.52 27.78 0.73
C MET A 145 -14.57 27.34 -0.29
N ASN A 146 -14.85 26.03 -0.38
CA ASN A 146 -15.76 25.47 -1.37
C ASN A 146 -17.22 25.39 -0.88
N GLU A 147 -17.47 25.24 0.42
CA GLU A 147 -18.82 25.25 1.01
C GLU A 147 -19.57 26.56 0.74
N ASN A 148 -18.85 27.67 0.57
CA ASN A 148 -19.43 28.98 0.25
C ASN A 148 -19.46 29.34 -1.24
N ARG A 149 -18.85 28.53 -2.12
CA ARG A 149 -18.66 28.88 -3.55
C ARG A 149 -19.23 27.88 -4.53
N VAL A 150 -19.42 26.63 -4.13
CA VAL A 150 -19.70 25.54 -5.06
C VAL A 150 -21.19 25.24 -5.08
N ASP A 151 -21.87 25.74 -6.12
CA ASP A 151 -23.26 25.40 -6.44
C ASP A 151 -23.38 23.90 -6.77
N ALA A 152 -24.37 23.22 -6.18
CA ALA A 152 -24.69 21.82 -6.42
C ALA A 152 -24.88 21.51 -7.92
N VAL A 153 -25.36 22.49 -8.69
CA VAL A 153 -25.52 22.38 -10.15
C VAL A 153 -24.17 22.28 -10.86
N MET A 154 -23.15 22.99 -10.38
CA MET A 154 -21.78 22.93 -10.94
C MET A 154 -21.13 21.57 -10.65
N LEU A 155 -21.31 21.05 -9.42
CA LEU A 155 -20.80 19.72 -9.05
C LEU A 155 -21.44 18.60 -9.89
N ALA A 156 -22.74 18.69 -10.15
CA ALA A 156 -23.43 17.73 -11.00
C ALA A 156 -22.86 17.72 -12.43
N LYS A 157 -22.56 18.90 -13.01
CA LYS A 157 -21.94 19.00 -14.34
C LYS A 157 -20.53 18.39 -14.38
N VAL A 158 -19.71 18.67 -13.36
CA VAL A 158 -18.36 18.10 -13.26
C VAL A 158 -18.39 16.58 -13.06
N ALA A 159 -19.31 16.08 -12.22
CA ALA A 159 -19.51 14.65 -12.02
C ALA A 159 -19.93 13.94 -13.31
N ASN A 160 -20.85 14.53 -14.08
CA ASN A 160 -21.29 14.00 -15.37
C ASN A 160 -20.12 13.96 -16.38
N ALA A 161 -19.34 15.04 -16.50
CA ALA A 161 -18.19 15.09 -17.40
C ALA A 161 -17.14 14.00 -17.05
N ASN A 162 -16.85 13.82 -15.76
CA ASN A 162 -15.93 12.77 -15.31
C ASN A 162 -16.45 11.36 -15.55
N SER A 163 -17.74 11.13 -15.31
CA SER A 163 -18.40 9.84 -15.58
C SER A 163 -18.31 9.48 -17.06
N MET A 164 -18.65 10.42 -17.95
CA MET A 164 -18.54 10.23 -19.40
C MET A 164 -17.13 9.85 -19.84
N ARG A 165 -16.12 10.57 -19.33
CA ARG A 165 -14.71 10.28 -19.64
C ARG A 165 -14.26 8.89 -19.16
N MET A 166 -14.76 8.43 -18.02
CA MET A 166 -14.47 7.09 -17.51
C MET A 166 -15.14 6.00 -18.35
N ILE A 167 -16.38 6.23 -18.80
CA ILE A 167 -17.09 5.34 -19.72
C ILE A 167 -16.31 5.23 -21.04
N GLU A 168 -15.85 6.34 -21.60
CA GLU A 168 -15.03 6.33 -22.83
C GLU A 168 -13.73 5.54 -22.65
N LYS A 169 -13.01 5.77 -21.55
CA LYS A 169 -11.80 4.99 -21.24
C LYS A 169 -12.10 3.50 -21.09
N ALA A 170 -13.22 3.15 -20.45
CA ALA A 170 -13.63 1.76 -20.31
C ALA A 170 -13.95 1.13 -21.67
N LYS A 171 -14.64 1.86 -22.57
CA LYS A 171 -14.89 1.42 -23.95
C LYS A 171 -13.59 1.20 -24.73
N VAL A 172 -12.63 2.12 -24.63
CA VAL A 172 -11.31 1.96 -25.28
C VAL A 172 -10.60 0.71 -24.77
N ARG A 173 -10.60 0.47 -23.45
CA ARG A 173 -9.99 -0.74 -22.86
C ARG A 173 -10.70 -2.02 -23.31
N ALA A 174 -12.03 -2.01 -23.36
CA ALA A 174 -12.82 -3.15 -23.82
C ALA A 174 -12.52 -3.46 -25.29
N ASN A 175 -12.47 -2.43 -26.14
CA ASN A 175 -12.13 -2.57 -27.56
C ASN A 175 -10.70 -3.11 -27.75
N LEU A 176 -9.72 -2.62 -26.97
CA LEU A 176 -8.35 -3.14 -27.00
C LEU A 176 -8.28 -4.62 -26.56
N ALA A 177 -9.08 -5.01 -25.57
CA ALA A 177 -9.14 -6.40 -25.10
C ALA A 177 -9.92 -7.34 -26.03
N SER A 178 -10.81 -6.81 -26.88
CA SER A 178 -11.59 -7.60 -27.84
C SER A 178 -10.88 -7.88 -29.16
N TYR A 179 -9.73 -7.26 -29.42
CA TYR A 179 -8.90 -7.69 -30.54
C TYR A 179 -8.25 -9.03 -30.18
N PRO A 180 -8.56 -10.12 -30.92
CA PRO A 180 -7.82 -11.35 -30.74
C PRO A 180 -6.36 -11.05 -31.06
N LEU A 181 -5.48 -11.37 -30.11
CA LEU A 181 -4.06 -11.50 -30.38
C LEU A 181 -3.96 -12.46 -31.58
N PHE A 182 -3.60 -11.94 -32.75
CA PHE A 182 -3.30 -12.77 -33.92
C PHE A 182 -2.22 -13.77 -33.50
N MET A 183 -2.65 -15.02 -33.31
CA MET A 183 -1.82 -16.22 -33.47
C MET A 183 -2.21 -16.86 -34.79
#